data_AF-A0A838IY82-F1
#
_entry.id   AF-A0A838IY82-F1
#
_cell.length_a   1.000
_cell.length_b   1.000
_cell.length_c   1.000
_cell.angle_alpha   90.00
_cell.angle_beta   90.00
_cell.angle_gamma   90.00
#
_symmetry.space_group_name_H-M   'P 1'
#
loop_
_entity.id
_entity.type
_entity.pdbx_description
1 polymer ?
#
loop_
_entity_poly.entity_id
_entity_poly.type
_entity_poly.pdbx_seq_one_letter_code
_entity_poly.pdbx_strand_id
1 'polypeptide(L)'
;MAGWSGAPPAPYARAESTPDHFVAAGAALTPAQRAVVEHPGGPCIVLAVAGAGKTSTMVARVGTLVARGVEPSTILVTSFSRAAVHDVRARLAR
;
A
#
# COMPACT_ATOMS: atom_id res chain seq x y z
N MET A 1 -20.94 18.13 -25.21
CA MET A 1 -20.82 16.76 -24.66
C MET A 1 -19.70 16.05 -25.40
N ALA A 2 -18.44 16.24 -24.99
CA ALA A 2 -17.30 15.58 -25.61
C ALA A 2 -17.08 14.22 -24.92
N GLY A 3 -17.24 13.14 -25.68
CA GLY A 3 -17.08 11.76 -25.21
C GLY A 3 -15.60 11.44 -24.93
N TRP A 4 -15.37 10.81 -23.78
CA TRP A 4 -14.06 10.27 -23.41
C TRP A 4 -13.75 9.03 -24.26
N SER A 5 -12.65 9.06 -25.01
CA SER A 5 -12.20 8.02 -25.96
C SER A 5 -10.93 7.27 -25.48
N GLY A 6 -10.76 7.08 -24.17
CA GLY A 6 -9.57 6.43 -23.62
C GLY A 6 -9.79 4.94 -23.36
N ALA A 7 -9.57 4.08 -24.35
CA ALA A 7 -9.48 2.64 -24.11
C ALA A 7 -8.38 2.33 -23.07
N PRO A 8 -8.62 1.42 -22.09
CA PRO A 8 -7.58 1.04 -21.13
C PRO A 8 -6.45 0.28 -21.86
N PRO A 9 -5.16 0.53 -21.56
CA PRO A 9 -4.09 -0.26 -22.15
C PRO A 9 -4.17 -1.74 -21.68
N ALA A 10 -4.08 -2.67 -22.62
CA ALA A 10 -4.07 -4.11 -22.39
C ALA A 10 -2.63 -4.66 -22.24
N PRO A 11 -2.43 -5.82 -21.57
CA PRO A 11 -2.96 -6.24 -20.29
C PRO A 11 -1.82 -6.47 -19.29
N TYR A 12 -2.12 -6.29 -18.01
CA TYR A 12 -1.33 -6.71 -16.85
C TYR A 12 -0.54 -8.01 -17.11
N ALA A 13 0.78 -7.89 -17.32
CA ALA A 13 1.66 -9.04 -17.36
C ALA A 13 1.55 -9.78 -16.03
N ARG A 14 1.06 -11.03 -16.08
CA ARG A 14 0.89 -11.90 -14.93
C ARG A 14 2.27 -12.19 -14.34
N ALA A 15 2.63 -11.51 -13.25
CA ALA A 15 3.75 -11.96 -12.44
C ALA A 15 3.38 -13.33 -11.85
N GLU A 16 4.12 -14.36 -12.21
CA GLU A 16 3.92 -15.72 -11.71
C GLU A 16 4.09 -15.75 -10.19
N SER A 17 3.20 -16.52 -9.56
CA SER A 17 2.99 -16.57 -8.12
C SER A 17 4.11 -17.31 -7.38
N THR A 18 4.82 -16.62 -6.49
CA THR A 18 5.51 -17.24 -5.34
C THR A 18 4.67 -16.95 -4.08
N PRO A 19 4.17 -17.97 -3.35
CA PRO A 19 3.29 -17.73 -2.22
C PRO A 19 4.09 -17.59 -0.91
N ASP A 20 4.39 -16.35 -0.52
CA ASP A 20 4.88 -16.07 0.85
C ASP A 20 3.83 -15.32 1.69
N HIS A 21 3.19 -16.18 2.47
CA HIS A 21 2.36 -16.09 3.67
C HIS A 21 2.69 -14.92 4.62
N PHE A 22 1.63 -14.20 5.02
CA PHE A 22 1.51 -13.28 6.18
C PHE A 22 2.78 -12.54 6.64
N VAL A 23 2.82 -11.23 6.36
CA VAL A 23 3.81 -10.32 6.99
C VAL A 23 3.38 -10.02 8.43
N ALA A 24 3.92 -10.79 9.38
CA ALA A 24 3.96 -10.43 10.80
C ALA A 24 4.83 -9.19 11.02
N ALA A 25 4.58 -8.45 12.11
CA ALA A 25 5.46 -7.36 12.53
C ALA A 25 6.89 -7.90 12.74
N GLY A 26 7.81 -7.57 11.82
CA GLY A 26 9.19 -8.08 11.81
C GLY A 26 9.56 -8.99 10.63
N ALA A 27 8.61 -9.41 9.78
CA ALA A 27 8.91 -10.18 8.57
C ALA A 27 9.46 -9.28 7.45
N ALA A 28 10.45 -9.79 6.70
CA ALA A 28 11.05 -9.08 5.58
C ALA A 28 10.00 -8.78 4.49
N LEU A 29 9.98 -7.54 4.00
CA LEU A 29 9.10 -7.14 2.90
C LEU A 29 9.47 -7.89 1.62
N THR A 30 8.46 -8.36 0.88
CA THR A 30 8.68 -8.86 -0.48
C THR A 30 9.19 -7.74 -1.39
N PRO A 31 9.82 -8.04 -2.53
CA PRO A 31 10.27 -7.00 -3.46
C PRO A 31 9.16 -6.05 -3.91
N ALA A 32 7.95 -6.57 -4.14
CA ALA A 32 6.80 -5.76 -4.52
C ALA A 32 6.32 -4.84 -3.39
N GLN A 33 6.28 -5.34 -2.15
CA GLN A 33 5.93 -4.53 -0.98
C GLN A 33 6.99 -3.46 -0.72
N ARG A 34 8.27 -3.81 -0.86
CA ARG A 34 9.38 -2.86 -0.74
C ARG A 34 9.26 -1.74 -1.77
N ALA A 35 8.94 -2.04 -3.02
CA ALA A 35 8.72 -1.02 -4.05
C ALA A 35 7.61 -0.01 -3.67
N VAL A 36 6.51 -0.49 -3.06
CA VAL A 36 5.44 0.39 -2.54
C VAL A 36 5.95 1.24 -1.37
N VAL A 37 6.66 0.63 -0.42
CA VAL A 37 7.19 1.31 0.78
C VAL A 37 8.23 2.36 0.40
N GLU A 38 9.04 2.11 -0.62
CA GLU A 38 10.14 2.98 -1.03
C GLU A 38 9.74 4.02 -2.09
N HIS A 39 8.55 3.88 -2.70
CA HIS A 39 8.02 4.74 -3.77
C HIS A 39 8.44 6.22 -3.61
N PRO A 40 9.05 6.87 -4.61
CA PRO A 40 9.69 8.17 -4.40
C PRO A 40 8.69 9.31 -4.13
N GLY A 41 7.42 9.16 -4.52
CA GLY A 41 6.38 10.18 -4.35
C GLY A 41 5.45 10.25 -5.55
N GLY A 42 4.45 11.13 -5.50
CA GLY A 42 3.41 11.24 -6.53
C GLY A 42 2.38 10.10 -6.51
N PRO A 43 1.40 10.13 -7.42
CA PRO A 43 0.31 9.14 -7.46
C PRO A 43 0.81 7.71 -7.69
N CYS A 44 0.21 6.74 -7.00
CA CYS A 44 0.51 5.32 -7.13
C CYS A 44 -0.77 4.49 -6.93
N ILE A 45 -0.92 3.41 -7.70
CA ILE A 45 -1.99 2.41 -7.54
C ILE A 45 -1.33 1.07 -7.21
N VAL A 46 -1.78 0.44 -6.14
CA VAL A 46 -1.31 -0.89 -5.72
C VAL A 46 -2.42 -1.91 -5.90
N LEU A 47 -2.20 -2.88 -6.78
CA LEU A 47 -3.12 -3.99 -7.03
C LEU A 47 -2.65 -5.23 -6.28
N ALA A 48 -3.51 -5.82 -5.46
CA ALA A 48 -3.15 -6.97 -4.65
C ALA A 48 -4.36 -7.82 -4.22
N VAL A 49 -4.17 -9.13 -4.23
CA VAL A 49 -5.16 -10.12 -3.78
C VAL A 49 -5.40 -10.07 -2.27
N ALA A 50 -6.45 -10.74 -1.80
CA ALA A 50 -6.69 -10.91 -0.36
C ALA A 50 -5.48 -11.59 0.32
N GLY A 51 -5.15 -11.20 1.55
CA GLY A 51 -4.02 -11.76 2.29
C GLY A 51 -2.62 -11.28 1.88
N ALA A 52 -2.45 -10.57 0.76
CA ALA A 52 -1.14 -10.12 0.25
C ALA A 52 -0.43 -9.02 1.08
N GLY A 53 -0.93 -8.68 2.28
CA GLY A 53 -0.30 -7.69 3.15
C GLY A 53 -0.53 -6.23 2.78
N LYS A 54 -1.60 -5.89 2.03
CA LYS A 54 -1.96 -4.51 1.64
C LYS A 54 -1.88 -3.52 2.80
N THR A 55 -2.57 -3.82 3.90
CA THR A 55 -2.63 -2.96 5.09
C THR A 55 -1.25 -2.82 5.74
N SER A 56 -0.52 -3.93 5.93
CA SER A 56 0.82 -3.89 6.53
C SER A 56 1.82 -3.09 5.67
N THR A 57 1.74 -3.23 4.35
CA THR A 57 2.56 -2.47 3.39
C THR A 57 2.25 -0.97 3.46
N MET A 58 0.97 -0.60 3.52
CA MET A 58 0.55 0.80 3.68
C MET A 58 1.05 1.39 5.02
N VAL A 59 0.95 0.65 6.12
CA VAL A 59 1.47 1.08 7.43
C VAL A 59 2.99 1.26 7.39
N ALA A 60 3.73 0.31 6.81
CA ALA A 60 5.18 0.42 6.64
C ALA A 60 5.58 1.62 5.76
N ARG A 61 4.79 1.93 4.73
CA ARG A 61 4.98 3.13 3.90
C ARG A 61 4.82 4.41 4.71
N VAL A 62 3.76 4.52 5.51
CA VAL A 62 3.54 5.69 6.38
C VAL A 62 4.71 5.84 7.36
N GLY A 63 5.12 4.75 8.02
CA GLY A 63 6.28 4.78 8.91
C GLY A 63 7.56 5.24 8.20
N THR A 64 7.79 4.80 6.96
CA THR A 64 8.93 5.23 6.14
C THR A 64 8.86 6.71 5.76
N LEU A 65 7.68 7.24 5.44
CA LEU A 65 7.51 8.66 5.14
C LEU A 65 7.84 9.52 6.38
N VAL A 66 7.34 9.12 7.55
CA VAL A 66 7.63 9.81 8.82
C VAL A 66 9.12 9.72 9.15
N ALA A 67 9.74 8.55 9.00
CA ALA A 67 11.18 8.37 9.19
C ALA A 67 12.04 9.22 8.22
N ARG A 68 11.50 9.55 7.04
CA ARG A 68 12.11 10.47 6.07
C ARG A 68 11.82 11.95 6.35
N GLY A 69 11.12 12.27 7.45
CA GLY A 69 10.85 13.64 7.87
C GLY A 69 9.53 14.23 7.37
N VAL A 70 8.61 13.43 6.83
CA VAL A 70 7.25 13.92 6.51
C VAL A 70 6.47 14.12 7.81
N GLU A 71 5.96 15.32 8.02
CA GLU A 71 5.12 15.69 9.17
C GLU A 71 3.88 14.77 9.25
N PRO A 72 3.69 13.98 10.31
CA PRO A 72 2.59 13.03 10.41
C PRO A 72 1.20 13.65 10.23
N SER A 73 1.02 14.90 10.67
CA SER A 73 -0.20 15.68 10.54
C SER A 73 -0.60 15.98 9.09
N THR A 74 0.33 15.83 8.14
CA THR A 74 0.10 16.03 6.71
C THR A 74 -0.28 14.75 5.97
N ILE A 75 -0.28 13.60 6.66
CA ILE A 75 -0.58 12.29 6.07
C ILE A 75 -2.02 11.89 6.41
N LEU A 76 -2.86 11.73 5.39
CA LEU A 76 -4.21 11.17 5.53
C LEU A 76 -4.23 9.69 5.10
N VAL A 77 -4.69 8.83 6.00
CA VAL A 77 -5.00 7.42 5.69
C VAL A 77 -6.50 7.20 5.87
N THR A 78 -7.16 6.63 4.87
CA THR A 78 -8.61 6.40 4.87
C THR A 78 -8.97 4.98 4.43
N SER A 79 -10.14 4.50 4.86
CA SER A 79 -10.66 3.18 4.53
C SER A 79 -12.19 3.19 4.58
N PHE A 80 -12.83 2.21 3.93
CA PHE A 80 -14.28 2.11 3.85
C PHE A 80 -14.95 1.65 5.15
N SER A 81 -14.22 1.02 6.07
CA SER A 81 -14.79 0.52 7.33
C SER A 81 -14.12 1.11 8.56
N ARG A 82 -14.93 1.41 9.59
CA ARG A 82 -14.44 1.87 10.90
C ARG A 82 -13.49 0.86 11.54
N ALA A 83 -13.79 -0.44 11.42
CA ALA A 83 -12.94 -1.50 11.92
C ALA A 83 -11.53 -1.46 11.31
N ALA A 84 -11.42 -1.26 9.99
CA ALA A 84 -10.12 -1.13 9.32
C ALA A 84 -9.37 0.13 9.76
N VAL A 85 -10.08 1.25 9.95
CA VAL A 85 -9.48 2.49 10.49
C VAL A 85 -8.91 2.26 11.88
N HIS A 86 -9.64 1.58 12.78
CA HIS A 86 -9.17 1.27 14.12
C HIS A 86 -7.94 0.34 14.12
N ASP A 87 -7.94 -0.70 13.29
CA ASP A 87 -6.78 -1.59 13.11
C ASP A 87 -5.57 -0.79 12.64
N VAL A 88 -5.68 -0.04 11.54
CA VAL A 88 -4.58 0.79 11.01
C VAL A 88 -4.05 1.76 12.06
N ARG A 89 -4.94 2.46 12.78
CA ARG A 89 -4.54 3.38 13.85
C ARG A 89 -3.74 2.67 14.95
N ALA A 90 -4.19 1.49 15.39
CA ALA A 90 -3.47 0.72 16.40
C ALA A 90 -2.09 0.25 15.90
N ARG A 91 -1.95 -0.04 14.60
CA ARG A 91 -0.65 -0.42 14.03
C ARG A 91 0.32 0.75 13.91
N LEU A 92 -0.17 1.95 13.61
CA LEU A 92 0.64 3.17 13.49
C LEU A 92 1.07 3.75 14.84
N ALA A 93 0.37 3.41 15.92
CA ALA A 93 0.69 3.85 17.28
C ALA A 93 1.76 2.99 17.98
N ARG A 94 2.26 1.95 17.31
CA ARG A 94 3.36 1.08 17.78
C ARG A 94 4.66 1.53 17.15
#